data_AF-A0A660SK49-F1
#
_entry.id   AF-A0A660SK49-F1
#
_cell.length_a   1.000
_cell.length_b   1.000
_cell.length_c   1.000
_cell.angle_alpha   90.00
_cell.angle_beta   90.00
_cell.angle_gamma   90.00
#
_symmetry.space_group_name_H-M   'P 1'
#
loop_
_entity.id
_entity.type
_entity.pdbx_description
1 polymer ?
#
loop_
_entity_poly.entity_id
_entity_poly.type
_entity_poly.pdbx_seq_one_letter_code
_entity_poly.pdbx_strand_id
1 'polypeptide(L)'
;MKPDEVVKKLSKEDNIPFIYESSGKVYCEVDAEKIDQIGTMLIQTLESLGIDGLDLLEVAGTKRSVAMRVAEGRIVGSIYQKGTIEEIQARLDEIEKTLAAEGEAEVAEATLDLKALSEKINMILTEFLGDFAPRVYRNQLKVLGIEEGELALSKVKELIYALGNAASLMIGPTQSQEMTERLFMLIK
;
A
#
# COMPACT_ATOMS: atom_id res chain seq x y z
N MET A 1 -14.90 -0.22 7.59
CA MET A 1 -14.57 -0.81 8.90
C MET A 1 -13.10 -0.61 9.18
N LYS A 2 -12.74 -0.25 10.42
CA LYS A 2 -11.32 -0.04 10.76
C LYS A 2 -10.56 -1.37 10.78
N PRO A 3 -9.25 -1.39 10.44
CA PRO A 3 -8.49 -2.64 10.41
C PRO A 3 -8.55 -3.45 11.72
N ASP A 4 -8.60 -2.80 12.89
CA ASP A 4 -8.72 -3.47 14.19
C ASP A 4 -10.09 -4.14 14.42
N GLU A 5 -11.16 -3.56 13.87
CA GLU A 5 -12.51 -4.11 13.93
C GLU A 5 -12.65 -5.31 12.98
N VAL A 6 -12.05 -5.23 11.79
CA VAL A 6 -12.02 -6.35 10.81
C VAL A 6 -11.33 -7.56 11.43
N VAL A 7 -10.14 -7.35 12.02
CA VAL A 7 -9.37 -8.41 12.67
C VAL A 7 -10.20 -9.07 13.76
N LYS A 8 -10.78 -8.30 14.68
CA LYS A 8 -11.63 -8.83 15.76
C LYS A 8 -12.86 -9.58 15.25
N LYS A 9 -13.49 -9.10 14.18
CA LYS A 9 -14.71 -9.70 13.61
C LYS A 9 -14.42 -11.05 12.96
N LEU A 10 -13.27 -11.17 12.28
CA LEU A 10 -12.91 -12.35 11.48
C LEU A 10 -12.04 -13.35 12.25
N SER A 11 -11.57 -12.98 13.44
CA SER A 11 -10.88 -13.86 14.36
C SER A 11 -11.74 -15.04 14.80
N LYS A 12 -11.20 -16.24 14.61
CA LYS A 12 -11.76 -17.54 15.03
C LYS A 12 -10.63 -18.41 15.58
N GLU A 13 -10.97 -19.49 16.27
CA GLU A 13 -9.99 -20.41 16.85
C GLU A 13 -9.00 -21.01 15.81
N ASP A 14 -9.49 -21.18 14.59
CA ASP A 14 -8.77 -21.76 13.46
C ASP A 14 -8.26 -20.73 12.43
N ASN A 15 -8.56 -19.44 12.63
CA ASN A 15 -8.25 -18.35 11.71
C ASN A 15 -7.95 -17.05 12.47
N ILE A 16 -6.70 -16.61 12.46
CA ILE A 16 -6.27 -15.38 13.11
C ILE A 16 -5.82 -14.40 12.02
N PRO A 17 -6.68 -13.45 11.62
CA PRO A 17 -6.32 -12.45 10.63
C PRO A 17 -5.31 -11.45 11.20
N PHE A 18 -4.49 -10.89 10.31
CA PHE A 18 -3.65 -9.74 10.61
C PHE A 18 -3.54 -8.80 9.41
N ILE A 19 -3.31 -7.53 9.70
CA ILE A 19 -3.08 -6.48 8.71
C ILE A 19 -1.82 -5.73 9.13
N TYR A 20 -0.88 -5.55 8.21
CA TYR A 20 0.31 -4.73 8.37
C TYR A 20 0.28 -3.62 7.32
N GLU A 21 0.53 -2.39 7.74
CA GLU A 21 0.65 -1.22 6.86
C GLU A 21 2.12 -0.81 6.75
N SER A 22 2.56 -0.31 5.59
CA SER A 22 3.92 0.20 5.34
C SER A 22 4.40 1.29 6.31
N SER A 23 3.49 1.87 7.11
CA SER A 23 3.85 2.74 8.23
C SER A 23 4.42 2.01 9.46
N GLY A 24 4.48 0.68 9.44
CA GLY A 24 4.82 -0.17 10.59
C GLY A 24 3.64 -0.42 11.54
N LYS A 25 2.43 -0.01 11.15
CA LYS A 25 1.24 -0.23 11.97
C LYS A 25 0.69 -1.64 11.74
N VAL A 26 0.52 -2.37 12.84
CA VAL A 26 0.03 -3.74 12.85
C VAL A 26 -1.29 -3.87 13.58
N TYR A 27 -2.20 -4.64 12.99
CA TYR A 27 -3.48 -5.02 13.58
C TYR A 27 -3.55 -6.55 13.60
N CYS A 28 -3.51 -7.13 14.80
CA CYS A 28 -3.64 -8.57 15.01
C CYS A 28 -4.05 -8.86 16.46
N GLU A 29 -4.62 -10.04 16.72
CA GLU A 29 -4.88 -10.51 18.10
C GLU A 29 -3.69 -11.27 18.70
N VAL A 30 -2.64 -11.48 17.92
CA VAL A 30 -1.39 -12.13 18.33
C VAL A 30 -0.29 -11.11 18.53
N ASP A 31 0.93 -11.60 18.72
CA ASP A 31 2.15 -10.84 18.92
C ASP A 31 2.45 -9.92 17.71
N ALA A 32 2.08 -8.64 17.86
CA ALA A 32 2.21 -7.63 16.81
C ALA A 32 3.66 -7.33 16.45
N GLU A 33 4.61 -7.48 17.38
CA GLU A 33 6.03 -7.23 17.15
C GLU A 33 6.61 -8.22 16.13
N LYS A 34 6.19 -9.50 16.21
CA LYS A 34 6.62 -10.52 15.24
C LYS A 34 6.04 -10.27 13.85
N ILE A 35 4.78 -9.86 13.77
CA ILE A 35 4.14 -9.53 12.49
C ILE A 35 4.80 -8.29 11.88
N ASP A 36 5.16 -7.29 12.69
CA ASP A 36 5.89 -6.10 12.25
C ASP A 36 7.26 -6.45 11.65
N GLN A 37 8.03 -7.30 12.33
CA GLN A 37 9.33 -7.77 11.84
C GLN A 37 9.20 -8.55 10.52
N ILE A 38 8.23 -9.46 10.43
CA ILE A 38 7.99 -10.24 9.20
C ILE A 38 7.56 -9.31 8.06
N GLY A 39 6.64 -8.38 8.33
CA GLY A 39 6.12 -7.47 7.33
C GLY A 39 7.18 -6.54 6.76
N THR A 40 8.00 -5.97 7.65
CA THR A 40 9.13 -5.12 7.27
C THR A 40 10.13 -5.88 6.39
N MET A 41 10.53 -7.09 6.82
CA MET A 41 11.45 -7.94 6.05
C MET A 41 10.88 -8.29 4.67
N LEU A 42 9.59 -8.65 4.60
CA LEU A 42 8.96 -9.06 3.35
C LEU A 42 8.88 -7.90 2.36
N ILE A 43 8.43 -6.72 2.79
CA ILE A 43 8.36 -5.53 1.93
C ILE A 43 9.75 -5.17 1.40
N GLN A 44 10.76 -5.08 2.28
CA GLN A 44 12.14 -4.78 1.86
C GLN A 44 12.68 -5.81 0.86
N THR A 45 12.31 -7.09 1.02
CA THR A 45 12.72 -8.15 0.10
C THR A 45 12.06 -7.97 -1.26
N LEU A 46 10.75 -7.71 -1.30
CA LEU A 46 10.01 -7.49 -2.54
C LEU A 46 10.51 -6.24 -3.27
N GLU A 47 10.73 -5.14 -2.55
CA GLU A 47 11.32 -3.91 -3.08
C GLU A 47 12.71 -4.17 -3.68
N SER A 48 13.56 -4.93 -2.99
CA SER A 48 14.90 -5.30 -3.47
C SER A 48 14.86 -6.16 -4.73
N LEU A 49 13.79 -6.93 -4.92
CA LEU A 49 13.56 -7.75 -6.12
C LEU A 49 12.82 -6.98 -7.24
N GLY A 50 12.36 -5.75 -6.99
CA GLY A 50 11.53 -4.99 -7.92
C GLY A 50 10.16 -5.62 -8.14
N ILE A 51 9.60 -6.25 -7.10
CA ILE A 51 8.29 -6.90 -7.13
C ILE A 51 7.29 -6.00 -6.40
N ASP A 52 6.30 -5.48 -7.14
CA ASP A 52 5.34 -4.49 -6.62
C ASP A 52 4.20 -5.10 -5.77
N GLY A 53 4.14 -6.44 -5.70
CA GLY A 53 3.11 -7.15 -4.95
C GLY A 53 3.28 -8.66 -5.00
N LEU A 54 2.54 -9.36 -4.15
CA LEU A 54 2.60 -10.80 -4.01
C LEU A 54 1.19 -11.36 -3.77
N ASP A 55 0.67 -12.11 -4.74
CA ASP A 55 -0.70 -12.64 -4.71
C ASP A 55 -0.95 -13.56 -3.50
N LEU A 56 0.04 -14.40 -3.20
CA LEU A 56 0.03 -15.32 -2.07
C LEU A 56 1.45 -15.76 -1.69
N LEU A 57 1.78 -15.64 -0.42
CA LEU A 57 2.89 -16.32 0.25
C LEU A 57 2.33 -17.21 1.34
N GLU A 58 2.62 -18.50 1.27
CA GLU A 58 2.29 -19.46 2.32
C GLU A 58 3.56 -19.96 3.00
N VAL A 59 3.59 -19.83 4.33
CA VAL A 59 4.55 -20.51 5.20
C VAL A 59 3.81 -21.67 5.86
N ALA A 60 3.99 -22.86 5.30
CA ALA A 60 3.35 -24.07 5.78
C ALA A 60 4.02 -24.59 7.06
N GLY A 61 3.23 -24.73 8.13
CA GLY A 61 3.69 -25.30 9.40
C GLY A 61 2.94 -26.58 9.76
N THR A 62 3.50 -27.35 10.70
CA THR A 62 2.91 -28.64 11.12
C THR A 62 1.68 -28.48 12.02
N LYS A 63 1.52 -27.33 12.67
CA LYS A 63 0.37 -27.01 13.55
C LYS A 63 -0.45 -25.84 13.05
N ARG A 64 0.23 -24.82 12.55
CA ARG A 64 -0.37 -23.62 11.97
C ARG A 64 0.47 -23.19 10.78
N SER A 65 -0.19 -22.74 9.74
CA SER A 65 0.40 -22.10 8.58
C SER A 65 0.09 -20.61 8.62
N VAL A 66 0.86 -19.84 7.89
CA VAL A 66 0.63 -18.41 7.69
C VAL A 66 0.49 -18.18 6.20
N ALA A 67 -0.59 -17.52 5.79
CA ALA A 67 -0.76 -17.05 4.42
C ALA A 67 -0.86 -15.54 4.42
N MET A 68 -0.25 -14.91 3.43
CA MET A 68 -0.29 -13.47 3.26
C MET A 68 -0.29 -13.05 1.80
N ARG A 69 -0.92 -11.91 1.55
CA ARG A 69 -0.92 -11.19 0.28
C ARG A 69 -0.29 -9.82 0.52
N VAL A 70 0.50 -9.36 -0.43
CA VAL A 70 1.12 -8.03 -0.40
C VAL A 70 0.61 -7.23 -1.59
N ALA A 71 -0.01 -6.09 -1.32
CA ALA A 71 -0.47 -5.16 -2.35
C ALA A 71 -0.43 -3.74 -1.80
N GLU A 72 0.00 -2.78 -2.63
CA GLU A 72 -0.05 -1.34 -2.32
C GLU A 72 0.63 -0.96 -0.99
N GLY A 73 1.74 -1.61 -0.64
CA GLY A 73 2.44 -1.37 0.64
C GLY A 73 1.67 -1.83 1.88
N ARG A 74 0.67 -2.71 1.72
CA ARG A 74 -0.05 -3.38 2.81
C ARG A 74 0.15 -4.89 2.69
N ILE A 75 0.20 -5.54 3.84
CA ILE A 75 0.13 -7.00 3.93
C ILE A 75 -1.18 -7.36 4.62
N VAL A 76 -1.94 -8.23 3.98
CA VAL A 76 -3.11 -8.87 4.56
C VAL A 76 -2.77 -10.34 4.74
N GLY A 77 -2.99 -10.88 5.92
CA GLY A 77 -2.68 -12.28 6.17
C GLY A 77 -3.56 -12.95 7.19
N SER A 78 -3.40 -14.26 7.28
CA SER A 78 -4.06 -15.10 8.27
C SER A 78 -3.15 -16.21 8.75
N ILE A 79 -3.21 -16.48 10.06
CA ILE A 79 -2.64 -17.67 10.68
C ILE A 79 -3.76 -18.70 10.84
N TYR A 80 -3.60 -19.89 10.25
CA TYR A 80 -4.64 -20.92 10.25
C TYR A 80 -4.10 -22.31 10.54
N GLN A 81 -4.96 -23.23 10.99
CA GLN A 81 -4.54 -24.60 11.30
C GLN A 81 -4.50 -25.52 10.07
N LYS A 82 -5.55 -25.47 9.24
CA LYS A 82 -5.67 -26.24 8.00
C LYS A 82 -6.46 -25.44 6.97
N GLY A 83 -6.19 -25.71 5.70
CA GLY A 83 -6.90 -25.13 4.58
C GLY A 83 -6.28 -25.58 3.27
N THR A 84 -7.11 -25.67 2.23
CA THR A 84 -6.69 -25.70 0.83
C THR A 84 -6.28 -24.28 0.40
N ILE A 85 -5.57 -24.18 -0.73
CA ILE A 85 -5.21 -22.88 -1.33
C ILE A 85 -6.47 -22.03 -1.59
N GLU A 86 -7.57 -22.66 -2.01
CA GLU A 86 -8.84 -21.99 -2.28
C GLU A 86 -9.46 -21.42 -0.99
N GLU A 87 -9.45 -22.19 0.10
CA GLU A 87 -9.92 -21.72 1.42
C GLU A 87 -9.04 -20.59 1.97
N ILE A 88 -7.74 -20.64 1.72
CA ILE A 88 -6.79 -19.59 2.11
C ILE A 88 -7.08 -18.30 1.35
N GLN A 89 -7.22 -18.38 0.02
CA GLN A 89 -7.56 -17.23 -0.81
C GLN A 89 -8.91 -16.62 -0.39
N ALA A 90 -9.92 -17.46 -0.16
CA ALA A 90 -11.22 -17.00 0.31
C ALA A 90 -11.14 -16.26 1.66
N ARG A 91 -10.28 -16.70 2.59
CA ARG A 91 -10.04 -16.01 3.87
C ARG A 91 -9.39 -14.64 3.66
N LEU A 92 -8.39 -14.55 2.79
CA LEU A 92 -7.72 -13.27 2.49
C LEU A 92 -8.70 -12.31 1.79
N ASP A 93 -9.46 -12.81 0.83
CA ASP A 93 -10.50 -12.05 0.14
C ASP A 93 -11.61 -11.59 1.10
N GLU A 94 -11.99 -12.41 2.10
CA GLU A 94 -12.95 -12.01 3.14
C GLU A 94 -12.41 -10.87 4.01
N ILE A 95 -11.12 -10.89 4.36
CA ILE A 95 -10.48 -9.79 5.11
C ILE A 95 -10.50 -8.51 4.28
N GLU A 96 -10.08 -8.56 3.02
CA GLU A 96 -10.06 -7.41 2.12
C GLU A 96 -11.48 -6.90 1.82
N LYS A 97 -12.42 -7.80 1.55
CA LYS A 97 -13.81 -7.45 1.34
C LYS A 97 -14.42 -6.83 2.59
N THR A 98 -14.15 -7.35 3.78
CA THR A 98 -14.69 -6.80 5.03
C THR A 98 -14.05 -5.45 5.36
N LEU A 99 -12.78 -5.27 5.02
CA LEU A 99 -12.10 -3.97 5.06
C LEU A 99 -12.77 -2.97 4.09
N ALA A 100 -13.19 -3.44 2.91
CA ALA A 100 -13.89 -2.68 1.89
C ALA A 100 -15.41 -2.52 2.12
N ALA A 101 -16.07 -3.36 2.95
CA ALA A 101 -17.53 -3.48 3.06
C ALA A 101 -18.24 -2.38 3.88
N GLU A 102 -17.54 -1.31 4.29
CA GLU A 102 -18.19 -0.02 4.60
C GLU A 102 -17.73 1.10 3.66
N GLY A 103 -17.11 0.73 2.55
CA GLY A 103 -16.89 1.54 1.36
C GLY A 103 -17.85 1.17 0.23
N GLU A 104 -18.98 0.49 0.54
CA GLU A 104 -20.15 0.37 -0.35
C GLU A 104 -21.28 1.32 0.10
N ALA A 105 -20.93 2.57 0.39
CA ALA A 105 -21.55 3.59 -0.46
C ALA A 105 -20.75 3.51 -1.76
N GLU A 106 -21.37 3.68 -2.92
CA GLU A 106 -20.64 4.22 -4.08
C GLU A 106 -19.98 5.51 -3.60
N VAL A 107 -18.78 5.44 -3.02
CA VAL A 107 -17.91 6.59 -2.87
C VAL A 107 -17.46 6.74 -4.29
N ALA A 108 -18.13 7.64 -5.03
CA ALA A 108 -17.55 8.28 -6.18
C ALA A 108 -16.11 8.57 -5.77
N GLU A 109 -15.17 7.77 -6.30
CA GLU A 109 -13.76 7.90 -5.94
C GLU A 109 -13.44 9.36 -6.21
N ALA A 110 -13.06 10.11 -5.16
CA ALA A 110 -12.93 11.55 -5.29
C ALA A 110 -11.96 11.82 -6.44
N THR A 111 -12.52 12.29 -7.55
CA THR A 111 -11.72 12.61 -8.72
C THR A 111 -11.05 13.94 -8.42
N LEU A 112 -9.74 13.94 -8.51
CA LEU A 112 -8.96 15.15 -8.41
C LEU A 112 -8.70 15.65 -9.83
N ASP A 113 -8.97 16.94 -10.04
CA ASP A 113 -8.53 17.61 -11.25
C ASP A 113 -7.00 17.65 -11.25
N LEU A 114 -6.39 16.77 -12.05
CA LEU A 114 -4.94 16.69 -12.18
C LEU A 114 -4.38 18.00 -12.70
N LYS A 115 -5.13 18.78 -13.48
CA LYS A 115 -4.66 20.05 -14.02
C LYS A 115 -4.39 21.03 -12.87
N ALA A 116 -5.36 21.20 -11.97
CA ALA A 116 -5.22 22.05 -10.79
C ALA A 116 -4.16 21.52 -9.81
N LEU A 117 -4.01 20.19 -9.71
CA LEU A 117 -3.04 19.57 -8.82
C LEU A 117 -1.61 19.60 -9.39
N SER A 118 -1.46 19.51 -10.71
CA SER A 118 -0.18 19.42 -11.41
C SER A 118 0.71 20.62 -11.15
N GLU A 119 0.13 21.83 -11.05
CA GLU A 119 0.88 23.05 -10.72
C GLU A 119 1.47 22.97 -9.31
N LYS A 120 0.69 22.51 -8.33
CA LYS A 120 1.13 22.36 -6.94
C LYS A 120 2.17 21.25 -6.79
N ILE A 121 1.98 20.13 -7.50
CA ILE A 121 2.96 19.05 -7.56
C ILE A 121 4.26 19.56 -8.16
N ASN A 122 4.22 20.24 -9.31
CA ASN A 122 5.41 20.79 -9.95
C ASN A 122 6.12 21.82 -9.08
N MET A 123 5.39 22.65 -8.33
CA MET A 123 5.98 23.59 -7.39
C MET A 123 6.80 22.87 -6.31
N ILE A 124 6.20 21.86 -5.65
CA ILE A 124 6.91 21.05 -4.65
C ILE A 124 8.10 20.33 -5.29
N LEU A 125 7.91 19.68 -6.44
CA LEU A 125 9.00 19.00 -7.13
C LEU A 125 10.14 19.98 -7.48
N THR A 126 9.85 21.22 -7.88
CA THR A 126 10.87 22.21 -8.24
C THR A 126 11.66 22.66 -7.01
N GLU A 127 11.05 22.77 -5.84
CA GLU A 127 11.75 23.11 -4.59
C GLU A 127 12.82 22.06 -4.22
N PHE A 128 12.56 20.78 -4.52
CA PHE A 128 13.47 19.68 -4.18
C PHE A 128 14.41 19.28 -5.32
N LEU A 129 13.88 19.18 -6.54
CA LEU A 129 14.58 18.66 -7.72
C LEU A 129 15.10 19.76 -8.66
N GLY A 130 14.73 21.02 -8.44
CA GLY A 130 15.08 22.14 -9.32
C GLY A 130 14.65 21.89 -10.77
N ASP A 131 15.57 22.11 -11.69
CA ASP A 131 15.35 21.99 -13.14
C ASP A 131 14.99 20.57 -13.61
N PHE A 132 15.18 19.55 -12.76
CA PHE A 132 14.82 18.17 -13.10
C PHE A 132 13.34 17.87 -12.89
N ALA A 133 12.62 18.70 -12.12
CA ALA A 133 11.21 18.47 -11.78
C ALA A 133 10.31 18.21 -13.00
N PRO A 134 10.34 19.03 -14.09
CA PRO A 134 9.47 18.82 -15.24
C PRO A 134 9.77 17.53 -16.03
N ARG A 135 11.01 17.03 -15.92
CA ARG A 135 11.42 15.78 -16.57
C ARG A 135 10.96 14.58 -15.75
N VAL A 136 11.17 14.61 -14.43
CA VAL A 136 10.75 13.55 -13.52
C VAL A 136 9.23 13.39 -13.57
N TYR A 137 8.49 14.50 -13.48
CA TYR A 137 7.03 14.49 -13.50
C TYR A 137 6.47 13.84 -14.78
N ARG A 138 6.89 14.31 -15.96
CA ARG A 138 6.44 13.74 -17.24
C ARG A 138 6.81 12.28 -17.42
N ASN A 139 7.98 11.87 -16.93
CA ASN A 139 8.39 10.48 -17.00
C ASN A 139 7.46 9.59 -16.16
N GLN A 140 7.10 10.01 -14.94
CA GLN A 140 6.19 9.23 -14.09
C GLN A 140 4.77 9.17 -14.66
N LEU A 141 4.25 10.28 -15.19
CA LEU A 141 2.95 10.24 -15.90
C LEU A 141 2.96 9.22 -17.05
N LYS A 142 4.04 9.19 -17.83
CA LYS A 142 4.18 8.24 -18.95
C LYS A 142 4.29 6.79 -18.47
N VAL A 143 5.06 6.53 -17.41
CA VAL A 143 5.23 5.18 -16.85
C VAL A 143 3.90 4.64 -16.34
N LEU A 144 3.12 5.49 -15.67
CA LEU A 144 1.83 5.11 -15.09
C LEU A 144 0.66 5.17 -16.08
N GLY A 145 0.90 5.57 -17.33
CA GLY A 145 -0.15 5.72 -18.34
C GLY A 145 -1.21 6.76 -17.97
N ILE A 146 -0.82 7.80 -17.23
CA ILE A 146 -1.72 8.84 -16.75
C ILE A 146 -1.85 9.94 -17.81
N GLU A 147 -3.07 10.19 -18.26
CA GLU A 147 -3.44 11.31 -19.12
C GLU A 147 -3.90 12.54 -18.30
N GLU A 148 -3.85 13.72 -18.91
CA GLU A 148 -4.34 14.95 -18.29
C GLU A 148 -5.87 14.90 -18.16
N GLY A 149 -6.40 15.01 -16.93
CA GLY A 149 -7.83 14.98 -16.67
C GLY A 149 -8.17 14.78 -15.19
N GLU A 150 -9.40 14.35 -14.95
CA GLU A 150 -9.82 13.91 -13.61
C GLU A 150 -9.25 12.52 -13.32
N LEU A 151 -8.52 12.41 -12.20
CA LEU A 151 -7.97 11.14 -11.75
C LEU A 151 -8.57 10.71 -10.44
N ALA A 152 -8.87 9.41 -10.39
CA ALA A 152 -9.02 8.64 -9.17
C ALA A 152 -7.94 9.01 -8.12
N LEU A 153 -8.36 9.28 -6.88
CA LEU A 153 -7.44 9.54 -5.77
C LEU A 153 -6.39 8.44 -5.61
N SER A 154 -6.75 7.17 -5.85
CA SER A 154 -5.79 6.05 -5.84
C SER A 154 -4.65 6.25 -6.85
N LYS A 155 -4.98 6.63 -8.09
CA LYS A 155 -4.00 6.94 -9.15
C LYS A 155 -3.11 8.14 -8.82
N VAL A 156 -3.67 9.14 -8.13
CA VAL A 156 -2.87 10.28 -7.65
C VAL A 156 -1.90 9.86 -6.54
N LYS A 157 -2.30 8.98 -5.63
CA LYS A 157 -1.39 8.42 -4.61
C LYS A 157 -0.27 7.61 -5.24
N GLU A 158 -0.60 6.78 -6.23
CA GLU A 158 0.38 5.99 -7.00
C GLU A 158 1.42 6.91 -7.68
N LEU A 159 0.95 8.00 -8.31
CA LEU A 159 1.82 9.03 -8.88
C LEU A 159 2.75 9.65 -7.84
N ILE A 160 2.24 10.01 -6.66
CA ILE A 160 3.04 10.60 -5.58
C ILE A 160 4.14 9.62 -5.11
N TYR A 161 3.83 8.35 -4.94
CA TYR A 161 4.83 7.33 -4.58
C TYR A 161 5.90 7.18 -5.67
N ALA A 162 5.49 7.09 -6.95
CA ALA A 162 6.43 6.99 -8.06
C ALA A 162 7.37 8.21 -8.14
N LEU A 163 6.86 9.40 -7.86
CA LEU A 163 7.67 10.63 -7.76
C LEU A 163 8.66 10.58 -6.59
N GLY A 164 8.23 10.11 -5.42
CA GLY A 164 9.09 9.90 -4.26
C GLY A 164 10.25 8.95 -4.55
N ASN A 165 9.96 7.80 -5.16
CA ASN A 165 10.96 6.80 -5.52
C ASN A 165 11.95 7.34 -6.56
N ALA A 166 11.46 8.02 -7.60
CA ALA A 166 12.31 8.62 -8.60
C ALA A 166 13.21 9.72 -8.00
N ALA A 167 12.66 10.54 -7.09
CA ALA A 167 13.42 11.57 -6.40
C ALA A 167 14.46 10.98 -5.44
N SER A 168 14.19 9.86 -4.77
CA SER A 168 15.15 9.23 -3.84
C SER A 168 16.50 8.95 -4.49
N LEU A 169 16.52 8.62 -5.78
CA LEU A 169 17.76 8.40 -6.53
C LEU A 169 18.53 9.69 -6.85
N MET A 170 17.86 10.84 -6.80
CA MET A 170 18.43 12.15 -7.17
C MET A 170 18.86 12.97 -5.96
N ILE A 171 18.03 12.98 -4.90
CA ILE A 171 18.21 13.84 -3.71
C ILE A 171 18.41 13.04 -2.42
N GLY A 172 18.41 11.71 -2.51
CA GLY A 172 18.55 10.80 -1.38
C GLY A 172 17.23 10.56 -0.61
N PRO A 173 17.18 9.49 0.20
CA PRO A 173 15.95 8.96 0.78
C PRO A 173 15.27 9.91 1.78
N THR A 174 16.05 10.64 2.58
CA THR A 174 15.51 11.56 3.58
C THR A 174 14.77 12.73 2.93
N GLN A 175 15.38 13.36 1.91
CA GLN A 175 14.76 14.49 1.21
C GLN A 175 13.60 14.05 0.32
N SER A 176 13.68 12.87 -0.29
CA SER A 176 12.56 12.33 -1.06
C SER A 176 11.37 11.97 -0.17
N GLN A 177 11.60 11.49 1.06
CA GLN A 177 10.53 11.22 2.01
C GLN A 177 9.79 12.52 2.39
N GLU A 178 10.53 13.57 2.75
CA GLU A 178 9.95 14.89 3.06
C GLU A 178 9.13 15.45 1.88
N MET A 179 9.67 15.35 0.66
CA MET A 179 8.98 15.74 -0.57
C MET A 179 7.68 14.96 -0.76
N THR A 180 7.73 13.64 -0.55
CA THR A 180 6.58 12.72 -0.68
C THR A 180 5.48 13.06 0.34
N GLU A 181 5.86 13.31 1.59
CA GLU A 181 4.93 13.73 2.64
C GLU A 181 4.24 15.05 2.29
N ARG A 182 4.97 16.04 1.75
CA ARG A 182 4.39 17.32 1.30
C ARG A 182 3.43 17.13 0.12
N LEU A 183 3.75 16.24 -0.81
CA LEU A 183 2.85 15.89 -1.91
C LEU A 183 1.56 15.24 -1.39
N PHE A 184 1.65 14.35 -0.40
CA PHE A 184 0.46 13.75 0.22
C PHE A 184 -0.43 14.76 0.94
N MET A 185 0.12 15.87 1.46
CA MET A 185 -0.70 16.94 2.05
C MET A 185 -1.59 17.66 1.03
N LEU A 186 -1.31 17.56 -0.27
CA LEU A 186 -2.15 18.17 -1.32
C LEU A 186 -3.47 17.42 -1.54
N ILE A 187 -3.56 16.17 -1.07
CA ILE A 187 -4.67 15.24 -1.34
C ILE A 187 -5.33 14.71 -0.07
N LYS A 188 -5.05 15.37 1.07
CA LYS A 188 -5.69 15.12 2.37
C LYS A 188 -6.94 15.98 2.55
#